data_AF-A0A1E5L8K4-F1
#
_entry.id   AF-A0A1E5L8K4-F1
#
_cell.length_a   1.000
_cell.length_b   1.000
_cell.length_c   1.000
_cell.angle_alpha   90.00
_cell.angle_beta   90.00
_cell.angle_gamma   90.00
#
_symmetry.space_group_name_H-M   'P 1'
#
loop_
_entity.id
_entity.type
_entity.pdbx_description
1 polymer ?
#
loop_
_entity_poly.entity_id
_entity_poly.type
_entity_poly.pdbx_seq_one_letter_code
_entity_poly.pdbx_strand_id
1 'polypeptide(L)' 'MVNNNWGGYRNGSGRVPLDIDEKKKGVQIYITQKTKDEILEFGEGNSLSEKAVELIHAEIHKRKKSGE' A
#
# COMPACT_ATOMS: atom_id res chain seq x y z
N MET A 1 26.34 10.54 -22.62
CA MET A 1 27.02 9.77 -21.58
C MET A 1 27.50 10.75 -20.52
N VAL A 2 26.90 10.74 -19.34
CA VAL A 2 27.27 11.66 -18.24
C VAL A 2 28.28 10.93 -17.35
N ASN A 3 29.53 11.39 -17.37
CA ASN A 3 30.59 10.85 -16.52
C ASN A 3 30.45 11.42 -15.10
N ASN A 4 29.68 10.74 -14.24
CA ASN A 4 29.60 11.05 -12.82
C ASN A 4 30.75 10.36 -12.06
N ASN A 5 31.92 11.01 -12.02
CA ASN A 5 33.06 10.64 -11.18
C ASN A 5 32.90 11.14 -9.72
N TRP A 6 31.81 10.77 -9.04
CA TRP A 6 31.73 10.91 -7.59
C TRP A 6 32.39 9.69 -6.93
N GLY A 7 33.64 9.87 -6.49
CA GLY A 7 34.42 8.87 -5.78
C GLY A 7 33.68 8.40 -4.53
N GLY A 8 33.05 7.23 -4.62
CA GLY A 8 32.25 6.63 -3.54
C GLY A 8 30.96 5.96 -4.00
N TYR A 9 30.44 6.30 -5.20
CA TYR A 9 29.28 5.62 -5.77
C TYR A 9 29.65 4.20 -6.22
N ARG A 10 29.08 3.17 -5.57
CA ARG A 10 29.13 1.79 -6.07
C ARG A 10 27.79 1.48 -6.72
N ASN A 11 27.79 0.83 -7.87
CA ASN A 11 26.55 0.29 -8.44
C ASN A 11 25.91 -0.65 -7.40
N GLY A 12 24.69 -0.33 -6.97
CA GLY A 12 23.97 -1.04 -5.90
C GLY A 12 24.23 -0.55 -4.47
N SER A 13 25.02 0.52 -4.24
CA SER A 13 25.11 1.15 -2.92
C SER A 13 23.98 2.15 -2.72
N GLY A 14 23.16 1.93 -1.69
CA GLY A 14 22.07 2.83 -1.28
C GLY A 14 20.74 2.11 -1.09
N ARG A 15 19.73 2.83 -0.60
CA ARG A 15 18.34 2.35 -0.64
C ARG A 15 17.82 2.61 -2.05
N VAL A 16 17.38 1.56 -2.75
CA VAL A 16 16.59 1.72 -3.97
C VAL A 16 15.25 2.30 -3.54
N PRO A 17 14.86 3.50 -4.02
CA PRO A 17 13.55 4.03 -3.70
C PRO A 17 12.49 3.10 -4.30
N LEU A 18 11.46 2.80 -3.52
CA LEU A 18 10.28 2.11 -4.03
C LEU A 18 9.67 2.89 -5.19
N ASP A 19 9.04 2.16 -6.12
CA ASP A 19 8.24 2.78 -7.17
C ASP A 19 7.14 3.65 -6.53
N ILE A 20 6.69 4.69 -7.23
CA ILE A 20 5.63 5.57 -6.75
C ILE A 20 4.36 4.78 -6.43
N ASP A 21 4.08 3.72 -7.17
CA ASP A 21 2.91 2.85 -6.99
C ASP A 21 3.03 1.90 -5.79
N GLU A 22 4.26 1.66 -5.31
CA GLU A 22 4.54 0.84 -4.13
C GLU A 22 4.60 1.69 -2.85
N LYS A 23 4.64 3.02 -2.98
CA LYS A 23 4.64 3.93 -1.84
C LYS A 23 3.23 4.04 -1.26
N LYS A 24 3.10 3.70 0.02
CA LYS A 24 1.87 3.94 0.78
C LYS A 24 1.53 5.44 0.75
N LYS A 25 0.32 5.75 0.30
CA LYS A 25 -0.24 7.10 0.34
C LYS A 25 -1.31 7.19 1.42
N GLY A 26 -1.11 8.10 2.38
CA GLY A 26 -2.13 8.39 3.38
C GLY A 26 -3.35 9.03 2.73
N VAL A 27 -4.54 8.49 3.00
CA VAL A 27 -5.82 9.02 2.52
C VAL A 27 -6.79 9.04 3.69
N GLN A 28 -7.56 10.11 3.82
CA GLN A 28 -8.64 10.20 4.79
C GLN A 28 -9.94 9.76 4.13
N ILE A 29 -10.68 8.87 4.81
CA ILE A 29 -12.01 8.44 4.42
C ILE A 29 -12.97 8.62 5.59
N TYR A 30 -14.23 8.94 5.30
CA TYR A 30 -15.28 9.06 6.30
C TYR A 30 -16.10 7.77 6.30
N ILE A 31 -16.20 7.13 7.45
CA ILE A 31 -16.95 5.88 7.64
C ILE A 31 -17.83 5.99 8.89
N THR A 32 -18.87 5.16 8.96
CA THR A 32 -19.70 5.07 10.16
C THR A 32 -18.96 4.33 11.29
N GLN A 33 -19.41 4.52 12.53
CA GLN A 33 -18.90 3.75 13.66
C GLN A 33 -19.09 2.24 13.46
N LYS A 34 -20.27 1.83 12.95
CA LYS A 34 -20.56 0.43 12.63
C LYS A 34 -19.54 -0.15 11.64
N THR A 35 -19.24 0.57 10.57
CA THR A 35 -18.24 0.15 9.57
C THR A 35 -16.84 0.02 10.20
N LYS A 36 -16.46 0.93 11.09
CA LYS A 36 -15.20 0.84 11.82
C LYS A 36 -15.13 -0.42 12.68
N ASP A 37 -16.22 -0.74 13.38
CA ASP A 37 -16.30 -1.93 14.23
C ASP A 37 -16.23 -3.22 13.39
N GLU A 38 -16.95 -3.27 12.26
CA GLU A 38 -16.88 -4.37 11.30
C GLU A 38 -15.46 -4.56 10.72
N ILE A 39 -14.75 -3.47 10.40
CA ILE A 39 -13.35 -3.57 9.94
C ILE A 39 -12.45 -4.17 11.04
N LEU A 40 -12.66 -3.79 12.29
CA LEU A 40 -11.88 -4.30 13.42
C LEU A 40 -12.16 -5.80 13.66
N GLU A 41 -13.41 -6.23 13.51
CA GLU A 41 -13.85 -7.60 13.73
C GLU A 41 -13.44 -8.53 12.58
N PHE A 42 -13.68 -8.15 11.33
CA PHE A 42 -13.55 -9.03 10.17
C PHE A 42 -12.28 -8.85 9.35
N GLY A 43 -11.58 -7.71 9.47
CA GLY A 43 -10.35 -7.48 8.70
C GLY A 43 -9.12 -8.15 9.31
N GLU A 44 -8.19 -8.55 8.45
CA GLU A 44 -6.90 -9.13 8.85
C GLU A 44 -5.78 -8.08 8.91
N GLY A 45 -4.95 -8.12 9.96
CA GLY A 45 -3.82 -7.20 10.15
C GLY A 45 -3.68 -6.66 11.58
N ASN A 46 -2.63 -5.88 11.82
CA ASN A 46 -2.27 -5.41 13.16
C ASN A 46 -2.84 -4.02 13.50
N SER A 47 -3.34 -3.30 12.51
CA SER A 47 -3.90 -1.95 12.68
C SER A 47 -5.20 -1.79 11.93
N LEU A 48 -6.00 -0.79 12.32
CA LEU A 48 -7.23 -0.43 11.59
C LEU A 48 -6.96 -0.17 10.11
N SER A 49 -5.85 0.49 9.78
CA SER A 49 -5.48 0.78 8.40
C SER A 49 -5.12 -0.47 7.61
N GLU A 50 -4.39 -1.41 8.20
CA GLU A 50 -4.07 -2.69 7.54
C GLU A 50 -5.31 -3.52 7.28
N LYS A 51 -6.16 -3.68 8.31
CA LYS A 51 -7.44 -4.38 8.22
C LYS A 51 -8.36 -3.77 7.15
N ALA A 52 -8.46 -2.44 7.10
CA ALA A 52 -9.27 -1.75 6.09
C ALA A 52 -8.73 -1.98 4.67
N VAL A 53 -7.40 -1.90 4.50
CA VAL A 53 -6.75 -2.09 3.19
C VAL A 53 -6.92 -3.53 2.70
N GLU A 54 -6.80 -4.51 3.59
CA GLU A 54 -7.04 -5.92 3.27
C GLU A 54 -8.45 -6.14 2.73
N LEU A 55 -9.48 -5.71 3.46
CA LEU A 55 -10.88 -5.84 3.04
C LEU A 55 -11.15 -5.14 1.70
N ILE A 56 -10.57 -3.95 1.48
CA ILE A 56 -10.67 -3.22 0.21
C ILE A 56 -10.03 -4.02 -0.93
N HIS A 57 -8.86 -4.61 -0.73
CA HIS A 57 -8.19 -5.42 -1.74
C HIS A 57 -8.99 -6.69 -2.07
N ALA A 58 -9.56 -7.36 -1.07
CA ALA A 58 -10.41 -8.52 -1.25
C ALA A 58 -11.60 -8.21 -2.17
N GLU A 59 -12.29 -7.09 -1.93
CA GLU A 59 -13.42 -6.65 -2.75
C GLU A 59 -13.01 -6.19 -4.15
N ILE A 60 -11.90 -5.45 -4.29
CA ILE A 60 -11.36 -5.08 -5.61
C ILE A 60 -11.05 -6.31 -6.45
N HIS A 61 -10.38 -7.30 -5.85
CA HIS A 61 -10.01 -8.54 -6.53
C HIS A 61 -11.25 -9.35 -6.94
N LYS A 62 -12.26 -9.42 -6.07
CA LYS A 62 -13.56 -10.04 -6.39
C LYS A 62 -14.22 -9.37 -7.59
N ARG A 63 -14.27 -8.03 -7.63
CA ARG A 63 -14.88 -7.28 -8.75
C ARG A 63 -14.12 -7.45 -10.06
N LYS A 64 -12.79 -7.51 -10.02
CA LYS A 64 -11.97 -7.81 -11.20
C LYS A 64 -12.31 -9.18 -11.77
N LYS A 65 -12.45 -10.19 -10.91
CA LYS A 65 -12.83 -11.56 -11.32
C LYS A 65 -14.26 -11.68 -11.84
N SER A 66 -15.20 -10.87 -11.36
CA SER A 66 -16.60 -10.89 -11.83
C SER A 66 -16.82 -10.11 -13.12
N GLY A 67 -15.82 -9.37 -13.61
CA GLY A 67 -15.86 -8.64 -14.88
C GLY A 67 -15.15 -9.34 -16.04
N GLU A 68 -14.54 -10.51 -15.80
CA GLU A 68 -14.02 -11.47 -16.80
C GLU A 68 -15.06 -12.56 -17.05
#